data_AF-A0A3B3BCX0-F1
#
_entry.id   AF-A0A3B3BCX0-F1
#
_cell.length_a   1.000
_cell.length_b   1.000
_cell.length_c   1.000
_cell.angle_alpha   90.00
_cell.angle_beta   90.00
_cell.angle_gamma   90.00
#
_symmetry.space_group_name_H-M   'P 1'
#
loop_
_entity.id
_entity.type
_entity.pdbx_description
1 polymer ?
#
loop_
_entity_poly.entity_id
_entity_poly.type
_entity_poly.pdbx_seq_one_letter_code
_entity_poly.pdbx_strand_id
1 'polypeptide(L)'
;MLEEQLVRLVTKEKLTELGKCLMKHEDVCMLLLTLSFTSLSWKDTANCHRTASMVCWTLLKQVAAGNLLPEAVTWFFTSVLRALQIHGQHDQCNLTLSQLAMVIYENLRPRYEELRGVMIQIPNINIQALDQFDQKLMDPSGPKLTEKKKKDLFRKLIAGTKALCEQFRKEVHIRNLPSLFKRPRQDKDVLDSEALGLASLF
;
A
#
# COMPACT_ATOMS: atom_id res chain seq x y z
N MET A 1 -14.46 -4.73 -12.31
CA MET A 1 -15.47 -4.17 -11.38
C MET A 1 -14.86 -3.71 -10.04
N LEU A 2 -14.19 -4.58 -9.26
CA LEU A 2 -13.49 -4.17 -8.01
C LEU A 2 -12.34 -3.18 -8.24
N GLU A 3 -11.50 -3.41 -9.26
CA GLU A 3 -10.39 -2.49 -9.59
C GLU A 3 -10.86 -1.10 -10.03
N GLU A 4 -11.99 -0.98 -10.73
CA GLU A 4 -12.55 0.31 -11.18
C GLU A 4 -13.20 1.09 -10.03
N GLN A 5 -13.81 0.39 -9.05
CA GLN A 5 -14.33 1.04 -7.84
C GLN A 5 -13.19 1.61 -6.98
N LEU A 6 -12.05 0.93 -6.90
CA LEU A 6 -10.89 1.39 -6.13
C LEU A 6 -10.15 2.56 -6.78
N VAL A 7 -10.06 2.57 -8.12
CA VAL A 7 -9.53 3.72 -8.88
C VAL A 7 -10.39 4.97 -8.63
N ARG A 8 -11.72 4.80 -8.54
CA ARG A 8 -12.62 5.89 -8.18
C ARG A 8 -12.43 6.37 -6.74
N LEU A 9 -12.07 5.51 -5.79
CA LEU A 9 -11.94 5.92 -4.39
C LEU A 9 -10.77 6.90 -4.17
N VAL A 10 -9.58 6.61 -4.70
CA VAL A 10 -8.38 7.46 -4.49
C VAL A 10 -8.56 8.88 -5.03
N THR A 11 -9.27 9.04 -6.15
CA THR A 11 -9.34 10.33 -6.87
C THR A 11 -10.67 11.08 -6.71
N LYS A 12 -11.76 10.42 -6.30
CA LYS A 12 -13.10 11.02 -6.21
C LYS A 12 -13.39 11.72 -4.89
N GLU A 13 -12.72 11.33 -3.81
CA GLU A 13 -12.99 11.89 -2.48
C GLU A 13 -12.75 13.41 -2.47
N LYS A 14 -13.69 14.16 -1.88
CA LYS A 14 -13.62 15.62 -1.79
C LYS A 14 -13.56 16.03 -0.32
N LEU A 15 -12.77 17.06 -0.05
CA LEU A 15 -12.79 17.67 1.28
C LEU A 15 -14.16 18.27 1.57
N THR A 16 -14.62 18.05 2.79
CA THR A 16 -15.75 18.78 3.37
C THR A 16 -15.40 20.27 3.53
N GLU A 17 -16.40 21.11 3.75
CA GLU A 17 -16.16 22.55 3.97
C GLU A 17 -15.28 22.81 5.20
N LEU A 18 -15.45 22.01 6.27
CA LEU A 18 -14.56 22.07 7.42
C LEU A 18 -13.13 21.68 7.04
N GLY A 19 -12.96 20.60 6.26
CA GLY A 19 -11.65 20.19 5.75
C GLY A 19 -10.97 21.30 4.96
N LYS A 20 -11.69 21.95 4.04
CA LYS A 20 -11.18 23.11 3.28
C LYS A 20 -10.79 24.28 4.20
N CYS A 21 -11.55 24.52 5.26
CA CYS A 21 -11.24 25.56 6.24
C CYS A 21 -9.93 25.25 6.97
N LEU A 22 -9.76 24.02 7.47
CA LEU A 22 -8.55 23.57 8.16
C LEU A 22 -7.30 23.66 7.26
N MET A 23 -7.43 23.35 5.97
CA MET A 23 -6.32 23.42 5.02
C MET A 23 -5.81 24.85 4.74
N LYS A 24 -6.51 25.90 5.20
CA LYS A 24 -6.03 27.28 5.11
C LYS A 24 -4.95 27.61 6.15
N HIS A 25 -4.86 26.81 7.21
CA HIS A 25 -3.86 26.97 8.25
C HIS A 25 -2.67 26.06 7.96
N GLU A 26 -1.51 26.66 7.67
CA GLU A 26 -0.31 25.94 7.22
C GLU A 26 0.14 24.87 8.21
N ASP A 27 0.22 25.19 9.51
CA ASP A 27 0.61 24.25 10.55
C ASP A 27 -0.32 23.03 10.64
N VAL A 28 -1.63 23.27 10.53
CA VAL A 28 -2.65 22.21 10.58
C VAL A 28 -2.58 21.35 9.33
N CYS A 29 -2.42 21.98 8.16
CA CYS A 29 -2.27 21.29 6.89
C CYS A 29 -1.05 20.36 6.90
N MET A 30 0.11 20.87 7.33
CA MET A 30 1.34 20.10 7.42
C MET A 30 1.20 18.94 8.41
N LEU A 31 0.62 19.19 9.59
CA LEU A 31 0.36 18.14 10.58
C LEU A 31 -0.53 17.02 10.02
N LEU A 32 -1.63 17.38 9.33
CA LEU A 32 -2.56 16.40 8.75
C LEU A 32 -1.89 15.57 7.65
N LEU A 33 -1.10 16.20 6.78
CA LEU A 33 -0.34 15.52 5.74
C LEU A 33 0.69 14.56 6.34
N THR A 34 1.54 15.05 7.24
CA THR A 34 2.60 14.24 7.86
C THR A 34 2.01 13.07 8.64
N LEU A 35 0.96 13.29 9.43
CA LEU A 35 0.30 12.21 10.17
C LEU A 35 -0.32 11.17 9.23
N SER A 36 -1.04 11.62 8.19
CA SER A 36 -1.71 10.70 7.25
C SER A 36 -0.71 9.79 6.53
N PHE A 37 0.38 10.36 6.03
CA PHE A 37 1.42 9.60 5.30
C PHE A 37 2.28 8.74 6.24
N THR A 38 2.59 9.21 7.45
CA THR A 38 3.27 8.39 8.46
C THR A 38 2.43 7.19 8.87
N SER A 39 1.10 7.36 8.97
CA SER A 39 0.19 6.29 9.39
C SER A 39 0.15 5.11 8.41
N LEU A 40 0.53 5.32 7.14
CA LEU A 40 0.61 4.25 6.14
C LEU A 40 1.65 3.17 6.48
N SER A 41 2.63 3.50 7.33
CA SER A 41 3.66 2.55 7.76
C SER A 41 3.34 1.85 9.09
N TRP A 42 2.22 2.20 9.73
CA TRP A 42 1.78 1.53 10.96
C TRP A 42 1.38 0.09 10.64
N LYS A 43 1.58 -0.84 11.59
CA LYS A 43 1.22 -2.26 11.43
C LYS A 43 -0.29 -2.51 11.52
N ASP A 44 -1.07 -1.70 10.82
CA ASP A 44 -2.53 -1.79 10.69
C ASP A 44 -2.89 -1.67 9.20
N THR A 45 -3.16 -2.82 8.58
CA THR A 45 -3.53 -2.93 7.16
C THR A 45 -4.85 -2.24 6.86
N ALA A 46 -5.80 -2.20 7.81
CA ALA A 46 -7.09 -1.54 7.60
C ALA A 46 -6.93 -0.02 7.60
N ASN A 47 -6.13 0.53 8.52
CA ASN A 47 -5.76 1.94 8.51
C ASN A 47 -5.00 2.29 7.21
N CYS A 48 -3.98 1.51 6.84
CA CYS A 48 -3.22 1.74 5.62
C CYS A 48 -4.14 1.82 4.39
N HIS A 49 -5.04 0.85 4.22
CA HIS A 49 -5.98 0.84 3.09
C HIS A 49 -6.92 2.06 3.10
N ARG A 50 -7.56 2.35 4.23
CA ARG A 50 -8.51 3.48 4.35
C ARG A 50 -7.82 4.82 4.11
N THR A 51 -6.68 5.05 4.76
CA THR A 51 -5.95 6.33 4.68
C THR A 51 -5.34 6.54 3.30
N ALA A 52 -4.81 5.49 2.66
CA ALA A 52 -4.32 5.57 1.28
C ALA A 52 -5.44 5.82 0.27
N SER A 53 -6.60 5.18 0.46
CA SER A 53 -7.72 5.28 -0.48
C SER A 53 -8.53 6.57 -0.37
N MET A 54 -8.63 7.17 0.82
CA MET A 54 -9.55 8.30 1.02
C MET A 54 -8.87 9.63 1.37
N VAL A 55 -7.73 9.57 2.09
CA VAL A 55 -7.19 10.74 2.79
C VAL A 55 -5.96 11.31 2.09
N CYS A 56 -4.95 10.48 1.82
CA CYS A 56 -3.61 10.95 1.41
C CYS A 56 -3.65 11.86 0.18
N TRP A 57 -4.24 11.41 -0.92
CA TRP A 57 -4.35 12.23 -2.13
C TRP A 57 -5.31 13.41 -1.96
N THR A 58 -6.40 13.22 -1.20
CA THR A 58 -7.40 14.27 -0.94
C THR A 58 -6.80 15.49 -0.24
N LEU A 59 -5.88 15.26 0.70
CA LEU A 59 -5.10 16.30 1.36
C LEU A 59 -4.00 16.85 0.43
N LEU A 60 -3.17 15.97 -0.13
CA LEU A 60 -2.00 16.39 -0.92
C LEU A 60 -2.38 17.22 -2.15
N LYS A 61 -3.50 16.90 -2.81
CA LYS A 61 -3.96 17.67 -3.98
C LYS A 61 -4.32 19.12 -3.66
N GLN A 62 -4.66 19.47 -2.41
CA GLN A 62 -4.94 20.86 -2.03
C GLN A 62 -3.68 21.72 -2.07
N VAL A 63 -2.53 21.13 -1.75
CA VAL A 63 -1.24 21.81 -1.70
C VAL A 63 -0.36 21.53 -2.92
N ALA A 64 -0.72 20.54 -3.75
CA ALA A 64 0.00 20.18 -4.98
C ALA A 64 0.08 21.31 -6.01
N ALA A 65 -0.88 22.24 -6.00
CA ALA A 65 -0.84 23.44 -6.84
C ALA A 65 0.12 24.52 -6.28
N GLY A 66 0.40 24.50 -4.98
CA GLY A 66 1.34 25.40 -4.33
C GLY A 66 2.81 25.06 -4.61
N ASN A 67 3.72 25.75 -3.91
CA ASN A 67 5.16 25.48 -3.95
C ASN A 67 5.54 24.61 -2.77
N LEU A 68 5.41 23.29 -2.93
CA LEU A 68 5.93 22.35 -1.95
C LEU A 68 7.45 22.33 -2.04
N LEU A 69 8.12 22.13 -0.90
CA LEU A 69 9.55 21.86 -0.88
C LEU A 69 9.84 20.51 -1.57
N PRO A 70 10.87 20.42 -2.44
CA PRO A 70 11.26 19.16 -3.08
C PRO A 70 11.46 18.00 -2.10
N GLU A 71 12.02 18.28 -0.92
CA GLU A 71 12.23 17.32 0.16
C GLU A 71 10.90 16.79 0.71
N ALA A 72 9.88 17.63 0.81
CA ALA A 72 8.55 17.20 1.24
C ALA A 72 7.90 16.29 0.19
N VAL A 73 8.04 16.63 -1.10
CA VAL A 73 7.51 15.83 -2.21
C VAL A 73 8.14 14.44 -2.25
N THR A 74 9.47 14.36 -2.16
CA THR A 74 10.18 13.08 -2.09
C THR A 74 9.82 12.31 -0.82
N TRP A 75 9.63 12.97 0.32
CA TRP A 75 9.17 12.33 1.56
C TRP A 75 7.77 11.71 1.44
N PHE A 76 6.80 12.42 0.85
CA PHE A 76 5.46 11.87 0.63
C PHE A 76 5.51 10.64 -0.28
N PHE A 77 6.25 10.73 -1.39
CA PHE A 77 6.35 9.64 -2.34
C PHE A 77 7.06 8.41 -1.75
N THR A 78 8.21 8.60 -1.09
CA THR A 78 8.94 7.53 -0.39
C THR A 78 8.12 6.90 0.73
N SER A 79 7.29 7.68 1.44
CA SER A 79 6.38 7.15 2.47
C SER A 79 5.38 6.15 1.90
N VAL A 80 4.84 6.41 0.71
CA VAL A 80 3.94 5.47 0.01
C VAL A 80 4.68 4.23 -0.47
N LEU A 81 5.88 4.38 -1.03
CA LEU A 81 6.71 3.23 -1.45
C LEU A 81 7.11 2.35 -0.26
N ARG A 82 7.42 2.97 0.89
CA ARG A 82 7.69 2.26 2.16
C ARG A 82 6.44 1.51 2.64
N ALA A 83 5.27 2.15 2.62
CA ALA A 83 4.03 1.47 2.96
C ALA A 83 3.77 0.26 2.05
N LEU A 84 4.13 0.35 0.76
CA LEU A 84 4.04 -0.76 -0.18
C LEU A 84 5.02 -1.89 0.19
N GLN A 85 6.21 -1.59 0.68
CA GLN A 85 7.14 -2.59 1.22
C GLN A 85 6.64 -3.23 2.53
N ILE A 86 5.79 -2.55 3.30
CA ILE A 86 5.26 -3.07 4.57
C ILE A 86 3.99 -3.90 4.36
N HIS A 87 3.05 -3.40 3.54
CA HIS A 87 1.70 -3.95 3.38
C HIS A 87 1.45 -4.58 2.00
N GLY A 88 2.40 -4.51 1.06
CA GLY A 88 2.23 -4.96 -0.32
C GLY A 88 1.92 -6.45 -0.51
N GLN A 89 2.10 -7.25 0.54
CA GLN A 89 1.66 -8.66 0.59
C GLN A 89 0.13 -8.81 0.60
N HIS A 90 -0.60 -7.75 0.96
CA HIS A 90 -2.06 -7.74 0.94
C HIS A 90 -2.53 -7.09 -0.37
N ASP A 91 -3.19 -7.87 -1.23
CA ASP A 91 -3.64 -7.44 -2.57
C ASP A 91 -4.34 -6.08 -2.56
N GLN A 92 -5.21 -5.86 -1.58
CA GLN A 92 -6.00 -4.65 -1.45
C GLN A 92 -5.13 -3.41 -1.14
N CYS A 93 -4.13 -3.55 -0.27
CA CYS A 93 -3.17 -2.49 0.02
C CYS A 93 -2.21 -2.30 -1.15
N ASN A 94 -1.71 -3.37 -1.75
CA ASN A 94 -0.84 -3.32 -2.92
C ASN A 94 -1.48 -2.50 -4.04
N LEU A 95 -2.73 -2.83 -4.38
CA LEU A 95 -3.50 -2.16 -5.41
C LEU A 95 -3.70 -0.67 -5.11
N THR A 96 -4.08 -0.36 -3.86
CA THR A 96 -4.41 1.01 -3.43
C THR A 96 -3.16 1.89 -3.33
N LEU A 97 -2.08 1.37 -2.76
CA LEU A 97 -0.81 2.08 -2.62
C LEU A 97 -0.13 2.25 -3.98
N SER A 98 -0.18 1.25 -4.86
CA SER A 98 0.31 1.38 -6.25
C SER A 98 -0.43 2.48 -6.99
N GLN A 99 -1.75 2.56 -6.81
CA GLN A 99 -2.57 3.63 -7.40
C GLN A 99 -2.21 4.99 -6.81
N LEU A 100 -2.09 5.09 -5.48
CA LEU A 100 -1.70 6.33 -4.81
C LEU A 100 -0.32 6.82 -5.28
N ALA A 101 0.67 5.93 -5.36
CA ALA A 101 2.00 6.24 -5.86
C ALA A 101 1.94 6.75 -7.30
N MET A 102 1.17 6.10 -8.19
CA MET A 102 0.99 6.54 -9.56
C MET A 102 0.39 7.94 -9.63
N VAL A 103 -0.71 8.19 -8.89
CA VAL A 103 -1.38 9.50 -8.89
C VAL A 103 -0.45 10.61 -8.40
N ILE A 104 0.31 10.37 -7.32
CA ILE A 104 1.31 11.31 -6.81
C ILE A 104 2.37 11.59 -7.87
N TYR A 105 2.94 10.53 -8.44
CA TYR A 105 3.98 10.66 -9.46
C TYR A 105 3.46 11.45 -10.66
N GLU A 106 2.30 11.10 -11.21
CA GLU A 106 1.75 11.75 -12.40
C GLU A 106 1.48 13.25 -12.21
N ASN A 107 0.98 13.65 -11.03
CA ASN A 107 0.59 15.04 -10.80
C ASN A 107 1.76 15.92 -10.35
N LEU A 108 2.77 15.35 -9.71
CA LEU A 108 3.90 16.10 -9.18
C LEU A 108 5.15 16.03 -10.07
N ARG A 109 5.36 14.95 -10.82
CA ARG A 109 6.53 14.77 -11.70
C ARG A 109 6.77 15.90 -12.72
N PRO A 110 5.75 16.55 -13.31
CA PRO A 110 5.97 17.69 -14.21
C PRO A 110 6.65 18.89 -13.54
N ARG A 111 6.57 19.00 -12.20
CA ARG A 111 7.09 20.13 -11.42
C ARG A 111 8.30 19.76 -10.54
N TYR A 112 8.42 18.49 -10.16
CA TYR A 112 9.44 18.00 -9.23
C TYR A 112 10.22 16.85 -9.88
N GLU A 113 11.44 17.13 -10.33
CA GLU A 113 12.31 16.15 -11.00
C GLU A 113 12.88 15.10 -10.04
N GLU A 114 12.94 15.43 -8.75
CA GLU A 114 13.46 14.61 -7.67
C GLU A 114 12.68 13.30 -7.52
N LEU A 115 11.41 13.28 -7.95
CA LEU A 115 10.60 12.07 -8.00
C LEU A 115 11.21 11.00 -8.92
N ARG A 116 11.86 11.41 -10.02
CA ARG A 116 12.63 10.47 -10.86
C ARG A 116 13.83 9.93 -10.08
N GLY A 117 14.51 10.78 -9.31
CA GLY A 117 15.59 10.40 -8.40
C GLY A 117 15.17 9.31 -7.40
N VAL A 118 13.94 9.37 -6.88
CA VAL A 118 13.39 8.31 -6.01
C VAL A 118 13.09 7.04 -6.82
N MET A 119 12.48 7.16 -8.01
CA MET A 119 12.14 6.00 -8.84
C MET A 119 13.37 5.18 -9.23
N ILE A 120 14.48 5.81 -9.62
CA ILE A 120 15.70 5.10 -10.03
C ILE A 120 16.35 4.30 -8.89
N GLN A 121 16.01 4.61 -7.62
CA GLN A 121 16.48 3.87 -6.45
C GLN A 121 15.66 2.58 -6.20
N ILE A 122 14.55 2.38 -6.90
CA ILE A 122 13.76 1.16 -6.79
C ILE A 122 14.57 -0.02 -7.35
N PRO A 123 14.75 -1.12 -6.59
CA PRO A 123 15.52 -2.27 -7.04
C PRO A 123 15.00 -2.86 -8.36
N ASN A 124 15.90 -3.20 -9.28
CA ASN A 124 15.57 -3.80 -10.58
C ASN A 124 14.61 -2.98 -11.46
N ILE A 125 14.58 -1.65 -11.29
CA ILE A 125 13.76 -0.80 -12.14
C ILE A 125 14.25 -0.84 -13.59
N ASN A 126 13.32 -0.96 -14.54
CA ASN A 126 13.62 -0.82 -15.95
C ASN A 126 13.68 0.66 -16.32
N ILE A 127 14.90 1.19 -16.47
CA ILE A 127 15.15 2.61 -16.77
C ILE A 127 14.52 3.02 -18.10
N GLN A 128 14.61 2.20 -19.14
CA GLN A 128 14.01 2.51 -20.45
C GLN A 128 12.49 2.62 -20.38
N ALA A 129 11.85 1.75 -19.59
CA ALA A 129 10.41 1.81 -19.35
C ALA A 129 10.02 3.06 -18.55
N LEU A 130 10.87 3.48 -17.60
CA LEU A 130 10.68 4.72 -16.84
C LEU A 130 10.78 5.94 -17.76
N ASP A 131 11.78 5.99 -18.63
CA ASP A 131 11.97 7.09 -19.59
C ASP A 131 10.78 7.21 -20.55
N GLN A 132 10.27 6.07 -21.06
CA GLN A 132 9.06 6.06 -21.89
C GLN A 132 7.81 6.49 -21.13
N PHE A 133 7.71 6.17 -19.85
CA PHE A 133 6.60 6.59 -19.01
C PHE A 133 6.64 8.12 -18.77
N ASP A 134 7.82 8.64 -18.43
CA ASP A 134 8.07 10.08 -18.25
C ASP A 134 7.78 10.86 -19.53
N GLN A 135 8.29 10.39 -20.69
CA GLN A 135 8.06 11.06 -21.97
C GLN A 135 6.57 11.20 -22.27
N LYS A 136 5.78 10.13 -22.04
CA LYS A 136 4.32 10.15 -22.25
C LYS A 136 3.57 11.00 -21.23
N LEU A 137 4.14 11.21 -20.05
CA LEU A 137 3.55 12.05 -19.02
C LEU A 137 3.81 13.54 -19.31
N MET A 138 4.98 13.87 -19.86
CA MET A 138 5.39 15.25 -20.18
C MET A 138 4.88 15.73 -21.53
N ASP A 139 4.46 14.84 -22.43
CA ASP A 139 3.96 15.20 -23.77
C ASP A 139 2.42 15.40 -23.75
N PRO A 140 1.93 16.66 -23.73
CA PRO A 140 0.49 16.94 -23.78
C PRO A 140 -0.13 16.68 -25.17
N SER A 141 0.69 16.50 -26.22
CA SER A 141 0.27 16.31 -27.61
C SER A 141 0.25 14.83 -28.05
N GLY A 142 0.85 13.94 -27.27
CA GLY A 142 0.93 12.52 -27.55
C GLY A 142 -0.39 11.75 -27.37
N PRO A 143 -0.50 10.53 -27.94
CA PRO A 143 -1.67 9.68 -27.74
C PRO A 143 -1.83 9.30 -26.26
N LYS A 144 -2.95 9.73 -25.66
CA LYS A 144 -3.25 9.42 -24.25
C LYS A 144 -3.35 7.90 -24.05
N LEU A 145 -2.51 7.36 -23.16
CA LEU A 145 -2.65 5.99 -22.72
C LEU A 145 -4.00 5.81 -22.00
N THR A 146 -4.65 4.67 -22.23
CA THR A 146 -5.80 4.30 -21.41
C THR A 146 -5.36 4.13 -19.96
N GLU A 147 -6.20 4.53 -18.99
CA GLU A 147 -5.87 4.45 -17.56
C GLU A 147 -5.40 3.05 -17.15
N LYS A 148 -6.06 2.01 -17.69
CA LYS A 148 -5.69 0.62 -17.45
C LYS A 148 -4.25 0.32 -17.87
N LYS A 149 -3.87 0.70 -19.10
CA LYS A 149 -2.51 0.48 -19.61
C LYS A 149 -1.47 1.26 -18.80
N LYS A 150 -1.80 2.49 -18.41
CA LYS A 150 -0.94 3.37 -17.62
C LYS A 150 -0.65 2.76 -16.25
N LYS A 151 -1.69 2.29 -15.57
CA LYS A 151 -1.60 1.56 -14.30
C LYS A 151 -0.77 0.30 -14.41
N ASP A 152 -0.96 -0.50 -15.46
CA ASP A 152 -0.19 -1.72 -15.68
C ASP A 152 1.31 -1.44 -15.89
N LEU A 153 1.64 -0.39 -16.66
CA LEU A 153 3.02 0.06 -16.84
C LEU A 153 3.63 0.55 -15.52
N PHE A 154 2.92 1.41 -14.78
CA PHE A 154 3.43 1.94 -13.51
C PHE A 154 3.64 0.84 -12.47
N ARG A 155 2.70 -0.11 -12.34
CA ARG A 155 2.84 -1.28 -11.46
C ARG A 155 4.11 -2.08 -11.76
N LYS A 156 4.51 -2.20 -13.03
CA LYS A 156 5.77 -2.86 -13.41
C LYS A 156 6.99 -2.05 -12.98
N LEU A 157 6.95 -0.72 -13.04
CA LEU A 157 8.05 0.14 -12.60
C LEU A 157 8.31 0.03 -11.10
N ILE A 158 7.25 -0.01 -10.29
CA ILE A 158 7.36 -0.14 -8.84
C ILE A 158 7.41 -1.59 -8.35
N ALA A 159 7.45 -2.59 -9.25
CA ALA A 159 7.47 -4.00 -8.85
C ALA A 159 8.69 -4.38 -7.98
N GLY A 160 9.76 -3.58 -8.02
CA GLY A 160 10.93 -3.71 -7.16
C GLY A 160 10.67 -3.39 -5.69
N THR A 161 9.61 -2.65 -5.34
CA THR A 161 9.21 -2.37 -3.96
C THR A 161 8.44 -3.54 -3.33
N LYS A 162 8.93 -4.76 -3.55
CA LYS A 162 8.33 -5.98 -2.98
C LYS A 162 8.25 -5.87 -1.46
N ALA A 163 7.23 -6.50 -0.89
CA ALA A 163 7.09 -6.51 0.55
C ALA A 163 8.32 -7.17 1.18
N LEU A 164 8.88 -6.59 2.25
CA LEU A 164 10.05 -7.15 2.93
C LEU A 164 9.79 -8.62 3.33
N CYS A 165 8.58 -8.93 3.78
CA CYS A 165 8.15 -10.29 4.11
C CYS A 165 8.21 -11.27 2.92
N GLU A 166 8.01 -10.80 1.68
CA GLU A 166 8.10 -11.63 0.47
C GLU A 166 9.56 -11.87 0.06
N GLN A 167 10.45 -10.90 0.27
CA GLN A 167 11.88 -11.04 0.00
C GLN A 167 12.55 -12.10 0.90
N PHE A 168 12.06 -12.23 2.14
CA PHE A 168 12.51 -13.26 3.09
C PHE A 168 11.61 -14.49 3.13
N ARG A 169 10.53 -14.55 2.33
CA ARG A 169 9.70 -15.74 2.21
C ARG A 169 10.51 -16.76 1.42
N LYS A 170 11.20 -17.65 2.13
CA LYS A 170 11.70 -18.88 1.54
C LYS A 170 10.47 -19.59 0.98
N GLU A 171 10.36 -19.67 -0.34
CA GLU A 171 9.25 -20.34 -1.00
C GLU A 171 9.41 -21.85 -0.79
N VAL A 172 9.04 -22.32 0.40
CA VAL A 172 9.12 -23.75 0.71
C VAL A 172 7.83 -24.38 0.19
N HIS A 173 7.90 -24.87 -1.04
CA HIS A 173 6.84 -25.67 -1.63
C HIS A 173 6.85 -27.08 -0.99
N ILE A 174 6.49 -27.18 0.29
CA ILE A 174 6.40 -28.47 0.98
C ILE A 174 5.10 -29.13 0.56
N ARG A 175 5.15 -29.88 -0.54
CA ARG A 175 4.09 -30.83 -0.88
C ARG A 175 4.11 -31.91 0.20
N ASN A 176 3.21 -31.75 1.18
CA ASN A 176 2.99 -32.61 2.35
C ASN A 176 4.03 -32.42 3.46
N LEU A 177 3.88 -31.35 4.25
CA LEU A 177 4.50 -31.27 5.58
C LEU A 177 3.90 -32.39 6.44
N PRO A 178 4.69 -33.35 6.94
CA PRO A 178 4.22 -34.26 7.98
C PRO A 178 3.83 -33.42 9.20
N SER A 179 2.68 -33.72 9.80
CA SER A 179 2.25 -33.03 11.03
C SER A 179 3.31 -33.18 12.11
N LEU A 180 3.82 -32.06 12.63
CA LEU A 180 4.74 -32.04 13.79
C LEU A 180 4.05 -32.56 15.07
N PHE A 181 2.73 -32.51 15.10
CA PHE A 181 1.93 -33.03 16.20
C PHE A 181 1.43 -34.43 15.84
N LYS A 182 1.69 -35.41 16.72
CA LYS A 182 0.97 -36.68 16.69
C LYS A 182 -0.51 -36.36 16.87
N ARG A 183 -1.38 -36.92 16.02
CA ARG A 183 -2.82 -36.83 16.29
C ARG A 183 -3.05 -37.36 17.71
N PRO A 184 -3.83 -36.66 18.55
CA PRO A 184 -4.19 -37.19 19.86
C PRO A 184 -4.69 -38.62 19.66
N ARG A 185 -4.11 -39.58 20.39
CA ARG A 185 -4.72 -40.90 20.46
C ARG A 185 -6.13 -40.65 21.00
N GLN A 186 -7.15 -41.04 20.24
CA GLN A 186 -8.45 -41.27 20.85
C GLN A 186 -8.20 -42.33 21.92
N ASP A 187 -8.26 -41.93 23.18
CA ASP A 187 -8.40 -42.90 24.25
C ASP A 187 -9.66 -43.69 23.91
N LYS A 188 -9.47 -44.97 23.63
CA LYS A 188 -10.60 -45.88 23.67
C LYS A 188 -11.03 -45.87 25.12
N ASP A 189 -12.29 -45.51 25.37
CA ASP A 189 -12.93 -45.69 26.66
C ASP A 189 -12.55 -47.06 27.21
N VAL A 190 -11.73 -47.07 28.27
CA VAL A 190 -11.53 -48.24 29.11
C VAL A 190 -12.77 -48.31 30.01
N LEU A 191 -13.89 -48.69 29.41
CA LEU A 191 -14.98 -49.32 30.13
C LEU A 191 -14.60 -50.80 30.25
N ASP A 192 -13.85 -51.15 31.29
CA ASP A 192 -14.31 -52.11 32.31
C ASP A 192 -13.22 -52.41 33.36
N SER A 193 -13.66 -52.74 34.58
CA SER A 193 -12.89 -53.16 35.76
C SER A 193 -12.09 -52.09 36.51
N GLU A 194 -12.73 -51.39 37.44
CA GLU A 194 -12.94 -51.87 38.82
C GLU A 194 -13.70 -50.80 39.61
N ALA A 195 -14.73 -51.23 40.32
CA ALA A 195 -15.53 -50.38 41.20
C ALA A 195 -14.70 -49.98 42.44
N LEU A 196 -13.85 -48.98 42.29
CA LEU A 196 -13.13 -48.34 43.40
C LEU A 196 -13.34 -46.83 43.32
N GLY A 197 -14.52 -46.39 43.74
CA GLY A 197 -14.88 -44.98 43.83
C GLY A 197 -15.97 -44.76 44.87
N LEU A 198 -16.06 -43.52 45.37
CA LEU A 198 -16.90 -43.03 46.49
C LEU A 198 -18.41 -43.36 46.45
N ALA A 199 -18.90 -44.08 45.44
CA ALA A 199 -20.25 -44.63 45.38
C ALA A 199 -20.49 -45.82 46.33
N SER A 200 -19.47 -46.30 47.06
CA SER A 200 -19.63 -47.29 48.14
C SER A 200 -19.77 -46.69 49.54
N LEU A 201 -19.84 -45.36 49.67
CA LEU A 201 -19.81 -44.65 50.96
C LEU A 201 -21.09 -43.87 51.31
N PHE A 202 -22.19 -44.07 50.56
CA PHE A 202 -23.53 -43.59 50.93
C PHE A 202 -24.58 -44.67 50.71
#